data_AF-A0A561UIA3-F1
#
_entry.id   AF-A0A561UIA3-F1
#
_cell.length_a   1.000
_cell.length_b   1.000
_cell.length_c   1.000
_cell.angle_alpha   90.00
_cell.angle_beta   90.00
_cell.angle_gamma   90.00
#
_symmetry.space_group_name_H-M   'P 1'
#
loop_
_entity.id
_entity.type
_entity.pdbx_description
1 polymer ?
#
loop_
_entity_poly.entity_id
_entity_poly.type
_entity_poly.pdbx_seq_one_letter_code
_entity_poly.pdbx_strand_id
1 'polypeptide(L)' 'MEILRLIGSFASFFVSLQRIIPEIHAQDYNEDTKAAVLDNVHKARMLLDWCESAITTGRTDMDKALASLLEDEEGD' A
#
# COMPACT_ATOMS: atom_id res chain seq x y z
N MET A 1 13.00 8.77 16.88
CA MET A 1 12.02 9.54 16.10
C MET A 1 11.46 8.76 14.92
N GLU A 2 12.19 7.81 14.35
CA GLU A 2 11.76 7.05 13.16
C GLU A 2 10.49 6.22 13.38
N ILE A 3 10.35 5.55 14.53
CA ILE A 3 9.11 4.81 14.87
C ILE A 3 7.88 5.71 14.91
N LEU A 4 8.00 6.92 15.47
CA LEU A 4 6.88 7.88 15.48
C LEU A 4 6.55 8.39 14.09
N ARG A 5 7.56 8.52 13.20
CA ARG A 5 7.33 8.86 11.79
C ARG A 5 6.58 7.73 11.09
N LEU A 6 6.95 6.47 11.32
CA LEU A 6 6.27 5.30 10.75
C LEU A 6 4.81 5.21 11.22
N ILE A 7 4.55 5.37 12.52
CA ILE A 7 3.19 5.41 13.07
C ILE A 7 2.39 6.57 12.44
N GLY A 8 3.02 7.73 12.28
CA GLY A 8 2.42 8.88 11.60
C GLY A 8 2.03 8.58 10.16
N SER A 9 2.88 7.88 9.41
CA SER A 9 2.59 7.47 8.02
C SER A 9 1.34 6.59 7.93
N PHE A 10 1.18 5.63 8.85
CA PHE A 10 -0.04 4.80 8.91
C PHE A 10 -1.29 5.63 9.23
N ALA A 11 -1.19 6.54 10.21
CA ALA A 11 -2.31 7.40 10.57
C ALA A 11 -2.76 8.25 9.37
N SER A 12 -1.83 8.85 8.63
CA SER A 12 -2.14 9.60 7.41
C SER A 12 -2.78 8.73 6.32
N PHE A 13 -2.26 7.51 6.11
CA PHE A 13 -2.82 6.55 5.16
C PHE A 13 -4.27 6.19 5.49
N PHE A 14 -4.56 5.86 6.75
CA PHE A 14 -5.92 5.51 7.19
C PHE A 14 -6.90 6.68 7.01
N VAL A 15 -6.51 7.89 7.42
CA VAL A 15 -7.35 9.09 7.29
C VAL A 15 -7.68 9.37 5.82
N SER A 16 -6.70 9.26 4.92
CA SER A 16 -6.92 9.45 3.48
C SER A 16 -7.91 8.45 2.91
N LEU A 17 -7.73 7.15 3.17
CA LEU A 17 -8.64 6.12 2.65
C LEU A 17 -10.07 6.24 3.21
N GLN A 18 -10.19 6.51 4.51
CA GLN A 18 -11.49 6.71 5.16
C GLN A 18 -12.28 7.87 4.56
N ARG A 19 -11.60 8.90 4.06
CA ARG A 19 -12.22 10.03 3.38
C ARG A 19 -12.56 9.74 1.92
N ILE A 20 -11.63 9.15 1.17
CA ILE A 20 -11.77 8.98 -0.29
C ILE A 20 -12.81 7.90 -0.62
N ILE A 21 -12.79 6.75 0.05
CA ILE A 21 -13.64 5.61 -0.32
C ILE A 21 -15.15 5.96 -0.32
N PRO A 22 -15.71 6.68 0.68
CA PRO A 22 -17.11 7.12 0.64
C PRO A 22 -17.44 8.15 -0.44
N GLU A 23 -16.45 8.91 -0.92
CA GLU A 23 -16.61 9.92 -1.97
C GLU A 23 -16.68 9.28 -3.38
N ILE A 24 -16.27 8.02 -3.55
CA ILE A 24 -16.28 7.34 -4.86
C ILE A 24 -17.72 7.01 -5.27
N HIS A 25 -18.13 7.47 -6.46
CA HIS A 25 -19.43 7.15 -7.01
C HIS A 25 -19.42 5.79 -7.71
N ALA A 26 -20.53 5.05 -7.65
CA ALA A 26 -20.65 3.73 -8.25
C ALA A 26 -20.39 3.70 -9.78
N GLN A 27 -20.58 4.85 -10.46
CA GLN A 27 -20.31 5.01 -11.89
C GLN A 27 -18.80 5.05 -12.23
N ASP A 28 -17.93 5.31 -11.24
CA ASP A 28 -16.48 5.41 -11.42
C ASP A 28 -15.78 4.04 -11.30
N TYR A 29 -16.52 3.01 -10.90
CA TYR A 29 -16.06 1.62 -10.83
C TYR A 29 -16.47 0.82 -12.07
N ASN A 30 -15.81 1.08 -13.20
CA ASN A 30 -15.80 0.15 -14.32
C ASN A 30 -14.80 -1.00 -14.06
N GLU A 31 -14.76 -2.00 -14.93
CA GLU A 31 -13.92 -3.18 -14.69
C GLU A 31 -12.42 -2.84 -14.65
N ASP A 32 -11.96 -1.90 -15.47
CA ASP A 32 -10.56 -1.49 -15.50
C ASP A 32 -10.17 -0.72 -14.23
N THR A 33 -11.01 0.22 -13.77
CA THR A 33 -10.75 0.98 -12.54
C THR A 33 -10.83 0.09 -11.30
N LYS A 34 -11.75 -0.89 -11.27
CA LYS A 34 -11.77 -1.93 -10.22
C LYS A 34 -10.48 -2.73 -10.21
N ALA A 35 -10.02 -3.21 -11.37
CA ALA A 35 -8.80 -4.00 -11.47
C ALA A 35 -7.59 -3.20 -10.97
N ALA A 36 -7.46 -1.94 -11.38
CA ALA A 36 -6.39 -1.05 -10.92
C ALA A 36 -6.43 -0.80 -9.41
N VAL A 37 -7.61 -0.54 -8.84
CA VAL A 37 -7.77 -0.36 -7.38
C VAL A 37 -7.41 -1.64 -6.63
N LEU A 38 -7.85 -2.81 -7.12
CA LEU A 38 -7.56 -4.09 -6.48
C LEU A 38 -6.07 -4.47 -6.57
N ASP A 39 -5.38 -4.12 -7.66
CA ASP A 39 -3.93 -4.27 -7.78
C ASP A 39 -3.19 -3.45 -6.72
N ASN A 40 -3.57 -2.17 -6.57
CA ASN A 40 -3.02 -1.30 -5.53
C ASN A 40 -3.28 -1.84 -4.12
N VAL A 41 -4.47 -2.41 -3.87
CA VAL A 41 -4.77 -3.07 -2.59
C VAL A 41 -3.85 -4.27 -2.36
N HIS A 42 -3.55 -5.05 -3.39
CA HIS A 42 -2.64 -6.20 -3.30
C HIS A 42 -1.21 -5.75 -2.97
N LYS A 43 -0.68 -4.75 -3.68
CA LYS A 43 0.64 -4.15 -3.41
C LYS A 43 0.74 -3.60 -1.99
N ALA A 44 -0.28 -2.87 -1.54
CA ALA A 44 -0.33 -2.35 -0.17
C ALA A 44 -0.26 -3.47 0.88
N ARG A 45 -0.96 -4.60 0.66
CA ARG A 45 -0.87 -5.76 1.57
C ARG A 45 0.54 -6.32 1.63
N MET A 46 1.20 -6.51 0.48
CA MET A 46 2.57 -7.02 0.45
C MET A 46 3.56 -6.11 1.16
N LEU A 47 3.41 -4.78 1.01
CA LEU A 47 4.22 -3.81 1.73
C LEU A 47 3.97 -3.85 3.24
N LEU A 48 2.71 -4.01 3.66
CA LEU A 48 2.34 -4.16 5.08
C LEU A 48 2.92 -5.44 5.68
N ASP A 49 2.85 -6.56 4.97
CA ASP A 49 3.41 -7.85 5.38
C ASP A 49 4.94 -7.75 5.53
N TRP A 50 5.61 -7.08 4.59
CA TRP A 50 7.04 -6.79 4.71
C TRP A 50 7.35 -5.91 5.92
N CYS A 51 6.55 -4.86 6.17
CA CYS A 51 6.74 -3.98 7.32
C CYS A 51 6.61 -4.73 8.64
N GLU A 52 5.60 -5.60 8.77
CA GLU A 52 5.44 -6.48 9.93
C GLU A 52 6.65 -7.41 10.09
N SER A 53 7.08 -8.06 9.02
CA SER A 53 8.26 -8.93 9.02
C SER A 53 9.53 -8.16 9.47
N ALA A 54 9.74 -6.95 8.95
CA ALA A 54 10.90 -6.14 9.28
C ALA A 54 10.90 -5.71 10.75
N ILE A 55 9.76 -5.28 11.29
CA ILE A 55 9.63 -4.87 12.69
C ILE A 55 9.81 -6.06 13.64
N THR A 56 9.24 -7.22 13.29
CA THR A 56 9.23 -8.41 14.17
C THR A 56 10.54 -9.18 14.13
N THR A 57 11.25 -9.18 13.00
CA THR A 57 12.48 -9.98 12.80
C THR A 57 13.76 -9.15 12.78
N GLY A 58 13.66 -7.82 12.61
CA GLY A 58 14.81 -6.94 12.41
C GLY A 58 15.47 -7.06 11.03
N ARG A 59 14.95 -7.90 10.13
CA ARG A 59 15.45 -8.04 8.75
C ARG A 59 14.70 -7.10 7.82
N THR A 60 15.40 -6.15 7.22
CA THR A 60 14.83 -5.18 6.29
C THR A 60 14.97 -5.60 4.83
N ASP A 61 15.37 -6.84 4.59
CA ASP A 61 15.52 -7.38 3.23
C ASP A 61 14.14 -7.37 2.57
N MET A 62 13.99 -6.56 1.52
CA MET A 62 12.74 -6.46 0.77
C MET A 62 12.54 -7.77 0.01
N ASP A 63 11.37 -8.40 0.16
CA ASP A 63 11.06 -9.63 -0.56
C ASP A 63 11.16 -9.37 -2.07
N LYS A 64 11.74 -10.31 -2.83
CA LYS A 64 11.87 -10.19 -4.30
C LYS A 64 10.54 -9.93 -4.99
N ALA A 65 9.45 -10.49 -4.48
CA ALA A 65 8.11 -10.26 -5.02
C ALA A 65 7.63 -8.81 -4.78
N LEU A 66 7.97 -8.22 -3.63
CA LEU A 66 7.68 -6.82 -3.33
C LEU A 66 8.59 -5.88 -4.14
N ALA A 67 9.87 -6.22 -4.30
CA ALA A 67 10.82 -5.46 -5.10
C ALA A 67 10.37 -5.38 -6.58
N SER A 68 9.96 -6.50 -7.18
CA SER A 68 9.47 -6.50 -8.56
C SER A 68 8.17 -5.70 -8.74
N LEU A 69 7.27 -5.71 -7.76
CA LEU A 69 6.03 -4.90 -7.82
C LEU A 69 6.28 -3.40 -7.69
N LEU A 70 7.36 -3.00 -7.00
CA LEU A 70 7.76 -1.61 -6.87
C LEU A 70 8.56 -1.13 -8.08
N GLU A 71 9.39 -1.98 -8.69
CA GLU A 71 10.10 -1.68 -9.94
C GLU A 71 9.14 -1.46 -11.12
N ASP A 72 8.01 -2.19 -11.17
CA ASP A 72 6.97 -2.00 -12.19
C ASP A 72 6.28 -0.62 -12.11
N GLU A 73 6.37 0.11 -10.99
CA GLU A 73 5.80 1.46 -10.84
C GLU A 73 6.76 2.60 -11.26
N GLU A 74 8.06 2.34 -11.42
CA GLU A 74 9.04 3.33 -11.89
C GLU A 74 9.23 3.31 -13.43
N GLY A 75 8.49 2.45 -14.13
CA GLY A 75 8.69 2.12 -15.55
C GLY A 75 7.64 2.61 -16.55
N ASP A 76 6.82 3.63 -16.24
CA ASP A 76 5.86 4.25 -17.18
C ASP A 76 5.95 5.79 -17.21
#